data_AF-A0A401FU30-F1
#
_entry.id   AF-A0A401FU30-F1
#
_cell.length_a   1.000
_cell.length_b   1.000
_cell.length_c   1.000
_cell.angle_alpha   90.00
_cell.angle_beta   90.00
_cell.angle_gamma   90.00
#
_symmetry.space_group_name_H-M   'P 1'
#
loop_
_entity.id
_entity.type
_entity.pdbx_description
1 polymer ?
#
loop_
_entity_poly.entity_id
_entity_poly.type
_entity_poly.pdbx_seq_one_letter_code
_entity_poly.pdbx_strand_id
1 'polypeptide(L)' 'MKIDQEMLENLGAKSVWDETGESVEMASLWEEQPTVLVFVRHFG' A
#
# COMPACT_ATOMS: atom_id res chain seq x y z
N MET A 1 -5.56 -12.47 -12.23
CA MET A 1 -5.45 -12.44 -10.76
C MET A 1 -6.75 -11.86 -10.24
N LYS A 2 -7.57 -12.61 -9.48
CA LYS A 2 -8.70 -12.00 -8.78
C LYS A 2 -8.12 -11.33 -7.54
N ILE A 3 -8.26 -10.02 -7.42
CA ILE A 3 -7.96 -9.32 -6.18
C ILE A 3 -9.13 -9.58 -5.26
N ASP A 4 -8.84 -10.25 -4.15
CA ASP A 4 -9.82 -10.48 -3.08
C ASP A 4 -9.99 -9.20 -2.27
N GLN A 5 -11.22 -8.86 -1.90
CA GLN A 5 -11.51 -7.66 -1.15
C GLN A 5 -10.93 -7.74 0.27
N GLU A 6 -11.00 -8.92 0.90
CA GLU A 6 -10.38 -9.15 2.22
C GLU A 6 -8.86 -8.97 2.15
N MET A 7 -8.22 -9.40 1.05
CA MET A 7 -6.80 -9.16 0.83
C MET A 7 -6.48 -7.67 0.72
N LEU A 8 -7.29 -6.90 -0.01
CA LEU A 8 -7.07 -5.47 -0.22
C LEU A 8 -7.25 -4.69 1.08
N GLU A 9 -8.27 -5.01 1.87
CA GLU A 9 -8.50 -4.42 3.19
C GLU A 9 -7.35 -4.73 4.16
N ASN A 10 -6.90 -6.00 4.19
CA ASN A 10 -5.75 -6.42 5.00
C ASN A 10 -4.43 -5.76 4.59
N LEU A 11 -4.25 -5.49 3.28
CA LEU A 11 -3.09 -4.75 2.76
C LEU A 11 -3.17 -3.27 3.14
N GLY A 12 -4.35 -2.66 2.95
CA GLY A 12 -4.60 -1.26 3.27
C GLY A 12 -4.34 -0.92 4.75
N ALA A 13 -4.73 -1.83 5.66
CA ALA A 13 -4.56 -1.65 7.10
C ALA A 13 -3.09 -1.78 7.61
N LYS A 14 -2.11 -2.05 6.74
CA LYS A 14 -0.70 -2.12 7.14
C LYS A 14 -0.11 -0.72 7.31
N SER A 15 0.73 -0.54 8.32
CA SER A 15 1.59 0.64 8.41
C SER A 15 2.81 0.48 7.50
N VAL A 16 3.09 1.50 6.70
CA VAL A 16 4.24 1.60 5.79
C VAL A 16 4.96 2.94 5.99
N TRP A 17 6.22 3.01 5.55
CA TRP A 17 6.98 4.26 5.55
C TRP A 17 6.76 5.00 4.23
N ASP A 18 6.49 6.30 4.31
CA ASP A 18 6.44 7.18 3.14
C ASP A 18 7.84 7.73 2.78
N GLU A 19 7.92 8.59 1.77
CA GLU A 19 9.16 9.22 1.33
C GLU A 19 9.77 10.20 2.34
N THR A 20 9.00 10.65 3.33
CA THR A 20 9.45 11.54 4.39
C THR A 20 10.00 10.77 5.60
N GLY A 21 9.79 9.44 5.62
CA GLY A 21 10.14 8.58 6.73
C GLY A 21 9.08 8.58 7.84
N GLU A 22 7.87 9.07 7.56
CA GLU A 22 6.73 8.95 8.45
C GLU A 22 6.02 7.61 8.26
N SER A 23 5.47 7.07 9.35
CA SER A 23 4.69 5.84 9.33
C SER A 23 3.23 6.18 9.07
N VAL A 24 2.70 5.74 7.92
CA VAL A 24 1.32 6.00 7.49
C VAL A 24 0.56 4.69 7.28
N GLU A 25 -0.77 4.73 7.32
CA GLU A 25 -1.59 3.59 6.88
C GLU A 25 -1.51 3.46 5.36
N MET A 26 -1.26 2.25 4.85
CA MET A 26 -1.02 2.02 3.43
C MET A 26 -2.21 2.45 2.56
N ALA A 27 -3.45 2.27 3.04
CA ALA A 27 -4.66 2.69 2.36
C ALA A 27 -4.74 4.20 2.08
N SER A 28 -4.12 5.03 2.93
CA SER A 28 -4.12 6.49 2.76
C SER A 28 -3.46 6.94 1.45
N LEU A 29 -2.59 6.10 0.86
CA LEU A 29 -1.88 6.39 -0.38
C LEU A 29 -2.77 6.34 -1.64
N TRP A 30 -4.00 5.82 -1.54
CA TRP A 30 -4.94 5.71 -2.66
C TRP A 30 -6.39 6.04 -2.30
N GLU A 31 -6.63 6.65 -1.15
CA GLU A 31 -7.98 6.99 -0.69
C GLU A 31 -8.63 8.05 -1.58
N GLU A 32 -7.86 9.04 -2.03
CA GLU A 32 -8.39 10.16 -2.83
C GLU A 32 -8.53 9.83 -4.31
N GLN A 33 -7.71 8.92 -4.83
CA GLN A 33 -7.65 8.65 -6.26
C GLN A 33 -7.23 7.20 -6.59
N PRO A 34 -7.72 6.65 -7.72
CA PRO A 34 -7.24 5.39 -8.24
C PRO A 34 -5.72 5.40 -8.42
N THR A 35 -5.06 4.39 -7.85
CA THR A 35 -3.59 4.33 -7.78
C THR A 35 -3.09 2.97 -8.21
N VAL A 36 -1.90 2.94 -8.81
CA VAL A 36 -1.20 1.70 -9.18
C VAL A 36 -0.05 1.49 -8.20
N LEU A 37 -0.07 0.37 -7.48
CA LEU A 37 1.02 -0.05 -6.61
C LEU A 37 2.00 -0.92 -7.39
N VAL A 38 3.28 -0.58 -7.33
CA VAL A 38 4.37 -1.33 -7.96
C VAL A 38 5.34 -1.81 -6.88
N PHE A 39 5.42 -3.13 -6.70
CA PHE A 39 6.37 -3.73 -5.76
C PHE A 39 7.67 -4.06 -6.49
N VAL A 40 8.75 -3.35 -6.14
CA VAL A 40 10.08 -3.62 -6.66
C VAL A 40 10.87 -4.41 -5.63
N ARG A 41 11.39 -5.58 -6.01
CA ARG A 41 12.26 -6.36 -5.14
C ARG A 41 13.62 -5.66 -5.05
N HIS A 42 13.98 -5.22 -3.85
CA HIS A 42 15.30 -4.69 -3.56
C HIS A 42 16.21 -5.81 -3.06
N PHE A 43 17.38 -5.98 -3.66
CA PHE A 43 18.46 -6.83 -3.16
C PHE A 43 19.53 -5.90 -2.59
N GLY A 44 19.49 -5.68 -1.28
CA GLY A 44 20.55 -5.01 -0.53
C GLY A 44 21.57 -6.01 -0.03
#